data_AF-T2JT14-F1
#
_entry.id   AF-T2JT14-F1
#
_cell.length_a   1.000
_cell.length_b   1.000
_cell.length_c   1.000
_cell.angle_alpha   90.00
_cell.angle_beta   90.00
_cell.angle_gamma   90.00
#
_symmetry.space_group_name_H-M   'P 1'
#
loop_
_entity.id
_entity.type
_entity.pdbx_description
1 polymer ?
#
loop_
_entity_poly.entity_id
_entity_poly.type
_entity_poly.pdbx_seq_one_letter_code
_entity_poly.pdbx_strand_id
1 'polypeptide(L)' 'MSVILETPLELSPSLSLDEVAIVIRGVYKQVLGNPHIMESERQLSAESRLCNGELIVREFVREVAKSEFYRRRYF' A
#
# COMPACT_ATOMS: atom_id res chain seq x y z
N MET A 1 -18.80 -11.32 -4.44
CA MET A 1 -18.40 -10.82 -5.78
C MET A 1 -17.06 -10.12 -5.64
N SER A 2 -15.95 -10.78 -5.99
CA SER A 2 -14.63 -10.14 -6.03
C SER A 2 -14.57 -9.32 -7.31
N VAL A 3 -14.51 -8.00 -7.18
CA VAL A 3 -14.16 -7.13 -8.30
C VAL A 3 -12.68 -7.40 -8.58
N ILE A 4 -12.40 -8.18 -9.62
CA ILE A 4 -11.07 -8.24 -10.22
C ILE A 4 -10.95 -6.91 -10.96
N LEU A 5 -10.23 -5.96 -10.38
CA LEU A 5 -9.85 -4.73 -11.08
C LEU A 5 -8.85 -5.14 -12.17
N GLU A 6 -9.34 -5.40 -13.38
CA GLU A 6 -8.50 -5.59 -14.58
C GLU A 6 -7.83 -4.27 -15.01
N THR A 7 -8.24 -3.15 -14.42
CA THR A 7 -7.61 -1.84 -14.58
C THR A 7 -6.42 -1.69 -13.62
N PRO A 8 -5.24 -1.24 -14.11
CA PRO A 8 -4.13 -0.89 -13.24
C PRO A 8 -4.59 0.16 -12.22
N LEU A 9 -4.19 -0.04 -10.96
CA LEU A 9 -4.55 0.85 -9.86
C LEU A 9 -3.69 2.12 -9.96
N GLU A 10 -4.26 3.18 -10.52
CA GLU A 10 -3.59 4.45 -10.75
C GLU A 10 -3.99 5.49 -9.68
N LEU A 11 -2.98 6.20 -9.16
CA LEU A 11 -3.17 7.35 -8.28
C LEU A 11 -3.24 8.61 -9.16
N SER A 12 -4.42 9.22 -9.26
CA SER A 12 -4.63 10.50 -9.95
C SER A 12 -4.31 11.69 -9.03
N PRO A 13 -3.93 12.88 -9.54
CA PRO A 13 -3.53 14.01 -8.70
C PRO A 13 -4.67 14.66 -7.88
N SER A 14 -5.93 14.34 -8.18
CA SER A 14 -7.13 14.85 -7.49
C SER A 14 -7.73 13.81 -6.54
N LEU A 15 -6.93 13.35 -5.59
CA LEU A 15 -7.23 12.19 -4.74
C LEU A 15 -8.27 12.46 -3.65
N SER A 16 -9.20 11.52 -3.51
CA SER A 16 -10.00 11.33 -2.30
C SER A 16 -9.28 10.43 -1.28
N LEU A 17 -9.56 10.61 0.02
CA LEU A 17 -8.98 9.78 1.08
C LEU A 17 -9.31 8.28 0.90
N ASP A 18 -10.48 7.97 0.33
CA ASP A 18 -10.90 6.61 0.01
C ASP A 18 -10.04 5.95 -1.07
N GLU A 19 -9.69 6.68 -2.13
CA GLU A 19 -8.81 6.18 -3.19
C GLU A 19 -7.40 5.89 -2.67
N VAL A 20 -6.85 6.77 -1.83
CA VAL A 20 -5.56 6.53 -1.15
C VAL A 20 -5.64 5.25 -0.31
N ALA A 21 -6.72 5.04 0.44
CA ALA A 21 -6.91 3.84 1.25
C ALA A 21 -7.02 2.57 0.40
N ILE A 22 -7.68 2.63 -0.76
CA ILE A 22 -7.75 1.51 -1.73
C ILE A 22 -6.34 1.20 -2.24
N VAL A 23 -5.55 2.22 -2.56
CA VAL A 23 -4.18 2.05 -3.08
C VAL A 23 -3.25 1.44 -2.04
N ILE A 24 -3.30 1.92 -0.79
CA ILE A 24 -2.56 1.34 0.33
C ILE A 24 -2.88 -0.15 0.47
N ARG A 25 -4.17 -0.50 0.50
CA ARG A 25 -4.62 -1.90 0.59
C ARG A 25 -4.19 -2.74 -0.61
N GLY A 26 -4.25 -2.18 -1.81
CA GLY A 26 -3.81 -2.83 -3.05
C GLY A 26 -2.31 -3.14 -3.03
N VAL A 27 -1.49 -2.18 -2.64
CA VAL A 27 -0.03 -2.35 -2.51
C VAL A 27 0.31 -3.42 -1.49
N TYR A 28 -0.31 -3.39 -0.31
CA TYR A 28 -0.09 -4.43 0.70
C TYR A 28 -0.48 -5.83 0.20
N LYS A 29 -1.62 -5.96 -0.48
CA LYS A 29 -2.04 -7.24 -1.07
C LYS A 29 -1.06 -7.73 -2.13
N GLN A 30 -0.57 -6.83 -2.98
CA GLN A 30 0.34 -7.17 -4.06
C GLN A 30 1.75 -7.53 -3.58
N VAL A 31 2.32 -6.72 -2.67
CA VAL A 31 3.70 -6.89 -2.20
C VAL A 31 3.81 -8.00 -1.17
N LEU A 32 2.81 -8.13 -0.28
CA LEU A 32 2.84 -9.07 0.84
C LEU A 32 2.06 -10.37 0.58
N GLY A 33 1.49 -10.54 -0.63
CA GLY A 33 0.77 -11.76 -1.02
C GLY A 33 -0.56 -11.97 -0.28
N ASN A 34 -1.35 -10.91 -0.10
CA ASN A 34 -2.64 -10.90 0.60
C ASN A 34 -2.62 -11.49 2.04
N PRO A 35 -1.76 -11.01 2.96
CA PRO A 35 -1.79 -11.43 4.34
C PRO A 35 -2.85 -10.67 5.14
N HIS A 36 -3.25 -11.25 6.27
CA HIS A 36 -3.95 -10.53 7.33
C HIS A 36 -2.94 -9.67 8.08
N ILE A 37 -2.84 -8.41 7.69
CA ILE A 37 -1.95 -7.41 8.32
C ILE A 37 -2.62 -6.90 9.59
N MET A 38 -1.94 -7.01 10.73
CA MET A 38 -2.37 -6.37 11.96
C MET A 38 -2.00 -4.88 11.97
N GLU A 39 -2.70 -4.07 12.77
CA GLU A 39 -2.42 -2.62 12.84
C GLU A 39 -0.98 -2.30 13.25
N SER A 40 -0.35 -3.17 14.05
CA SER A 40 1.06 -3.06 14.45
C SER A 40 2.06 -3.34 13.32
N GLU A 41 1.62 -4.00 12.25
CA GLU A 41 2.45 -4.35 11.08
C GLU A 41 2.29 -3.33 9.96
N ARG A 42 1.33 -2.40 10.08
CA ARG A 42 1.12 -1.31 9.14
C ARG A 42 2.18 -0.25 9.31
N GLN A 43 2.73 0.21 8.19
CA GLN A 43 3.68 1.31 8.17
C GLN A 43 2.93 2.65 8.15
N LEU A 44 2.30 3.02 9.28
CA LEU A 44 1.46 4.22 9.40
C LEU A 44 2.17 5.50 8.93
N SER A 45 3.48 5.64 9.20
CA SER A 45 4.26 6.78 8.73
C SER A 45 4.35 6.87 7.21
N ALA A 46 4.48 5.74 6.51
CA ALA A 46 4.53 5.72 5.04
C ALA A 46 3.13 5.99 4.45
N GLU A 47 2.07 5.51 5.10
CA GLU A 47 0.69 5.77 4.70
C GLU A 47 0.33 7.26 4.83
N SER A 48 0.69 7.90 5.94
CA SER A 48 0.47 9.34 6.13
C SER A 48 1.23 10.17 5.09
N ARG A 49 2.48 9.81 4.77
CA ARG A 49 3.27 10.50 3.75
C ARG A 49 2.69 10.33 2.34
N LEU A 50 2.15 9.15 2.02
CA LEU A 50 1.41 8.93 0.78
C LEU A 50 0.12 9.77 0.74
N CYS A 51 -0.61 9.85 1.86
CA CYS A 51 -1.82 10.65 1.98
C CYS A 51 -1.55 12.16 1.84
N ASN A 52 -0.41 12.65 2.32
CA ASN A 52 0.01 14.03 2.17
C ASN A 52 0.56 14.37 0.78
N GLY A 53 0.71 13.37 -0.11
CA GLY A 53 1.33 13.54 -1.42
C GLY A 53 2.86 13.74 -1.38
N GLU A 54 3.50 13.45 -0.24
CA GLU A 54 4.97 13.50 -0.09
C GLU A 54 5.67 12.31 -0.73
N LEU A 55 4.95 11.19 -0.90
CA LEU A 55 5.45 9.97 -1.53
C LEU A 55 4.61 9.64 -2.75
N ILE A 56 5.26 9.13 -3.80
CA ILE A 56 4.56 8.49 -4.92
C ILE A 56 4.31 7.00 -4.65
N VAL A 57 3.35 6.40 -5.37
CA VAL A 57 2.99 4.97 -5.24
C VAL A 57 4.23 4.06 -5.28
N ARG A 58 5.14 4.34 -6.22
CA ARG A 58 6.35 3.55 -6.43
C ARG A 58 7.29 3.60 -5.22
N GLU A 59 7.35 4.73 -4.53
CA GLU A 59 8.16 4.87 -3.31
C GLU A 59 7.49 4.18 -2.14
N PHE A 60 6.16 4.30 -2.02
CA PHE A 60 5.40 3.55 -1.02
C PHE A 60 5.60 2.03 -1.17
N VAL A 61 5.53 1.49 -2.40
CA VAL A 61 5.82 0.08 -2.69
C VAL A 61 7.24 -0.31 -2.22
N ARG A 62 8.23 0.56 -2.45
CA ARG A 62 9.62 0.31 -2.03
C ARG A 62 9.76 0.31 -0.51
N GLU A 63 9.12 1.23 0.19
CA GLU A 63 9.12 1.28 1.66
C GLU A 63 8.47 0.03 2.26
N VAL A 64 7.36 -0.45 1.69
CA VAL A 64 6.71 -1.70 2.11
C VAL A 64 7.64 -2.90 1.89
N ALA A 65 8.30 -3.00 0.74
CA ALA A 65 9.24 -4.08 0.44
C ALA A 65 10.51 -4.05 1.32
N LYS A 66 10.92 -2.89 1.83
CA LYS A 66 12.04 -2.75 2.76
C LYS A 66 11.65 -2.89 4.23
N SER A 67 10.35 -3.00 4.53
CA SER A 67 9.88 -3.11 5.90
C SER A 67 10.40 -4.39 6.58
N GLU A 68 10.59 -4.30 7.90
CA GLU A 68 10.94 -5.46 8.73
C GLU A 68 9.87 -6.57 8.63
N PHE A 69 8.60 -6.20 8.37
CA PHE A 69 7.52 -7.17 8.15
C PHE A 69 7.75 -8.01 6.89
N TYR A 70 8.08 -7.37 5.77
CA TYR A 70 8.41 -8.09 4.53
C TYR A 70 9.63 -8.99 4.74
N ARG A 71 10.67 -8.45 5.37
CA ARG A 71 11.90 -9.20 5.66
C ARG A 71 11.62 -10.44 6.49
N ARG A 72 10.91 -10.33 7.62
CA ARG A 72 10.59 -11.47 8.51
C ARG A 72 9.78 -12.59 7.84
N ARG A 73 9.03 -12.28 6.78
CA ARG A 73 8.12 -13.24 6.13
C ARG A 73 8.77 -13.97 4.96
N TYR A 74 9.68 -13.31 4.25
CA TYR A 74 10.26 -13.81 3.01
C TYR A 74 11.79 -14.02 3.06
N PHE A 75 12.46 -13.57 4.11
CA PHE A 75 13.91 -13.69 4.34
C PHE A 75 14.20 -14.32 5.70
#